data_AF-A0A4Z0QDS9-F1
#
_entry.id   AF-A0A4Z0QDS9-F1
#
_cell.length_a   1.000
_cell.length_b   1.000
_cell.length_c   1.000
_cell.angle_alpha   90.00
_cell.angle_beta   90.00
_cell.angle_gamma   90.00
#
_symmetry.space_group_name_H-M   'P 1'
#
loop_
_entity.id
_entity.type
_entity.pdbx_description
1 polymer ?
#
loop_
_entity_poly.entity_id
_entity_poly.type
_entity_poly.pdbx_seq_one_letter_code
_entity_poly.pdbx_strand_id
1 'polypeptide(L)'
;MLSRYFAGPLRLAPVLFLACQSAPASAPGAEPSAVPVKGTGVASQAAAPTQAPGAEEAGVAAPDSAAADYATYFVVVADTGRSYPALRSQMLGLSRQFTLPIDTLGRYFNAQKNRIVVPENDADDMYAGEYYPRRFPSHSLSLEYLNEYQDRAGAPTMALVTGIYEKEASADSALAVLGKADKGVFKVKANVYVGCMH
;
A
#
# COMPACT_ATOMS: atom_id res chain seq x y z
N MET A 1 65.55 -3.74 -17.91
CA MET A 1 64.79 -4.57 -16.94
C MET A 1 63.38 -4.78 -17.50
N LEU A 2 63.11 -5.95 -18.07
CA LEU A 2 61.78 -6.35 -18.58
C LEU A 2 61.00 -7.06 -17.47
N SER A 3 59.75 -6.67 -17.23
CA SER A 3 58.78 -7.44 -16.43
C SER A 3 57.38 -7.15 -16.99
N ARG A 4 56.97 -7.87 -18.05
CA ARG A 4 56.13 -9.10 -18.05
C ARG A 4 54.71 -8.87 -17.53
N TYR A 5 53.84 -8.55 -18.50
CA TYR A 5 52.39 -8.69 -18.46
C TYR A 5 51.98 -10.15 -18.24
N PHE A 6 51.08 -10.41 -17.28
CA PHE A 6 50.38 -11.68 -17.14
C PHE A 6 48.98 -11.54 -17.76
N ALA A 7 48.78 -12.20 -18.91
CA ALA A 7 47.46 -12.44 -19.50
C ALA A 7 46.91 -13.77 -18.93
N GLY A 8 45.80 -13.70 -18.20
CA GLY A 8 45.08 -14.89 -17.74
C GLY A 8 44.06 -15.34 -18.79
N PRO A 9 43.83 -16.66 -18.97
CA PRO A 9 42.93 -17.17 -19.99
C PRO A 9 41.45 -17.03 -19.58
N LEU A 10 40.69 -16.41 -20.48
CA LEU A 10 39.23 -16.34 -20.50
C LEU A 10 38.67 -17.75 -20.81
N ARG A 11 38.08 -18.42 -19.81
CA ARG A 11 37.35 -19.68 -20.02
C ARG A 11 35.90 -19.37 -20.35
N LEU A 12 35.54 -19.50 -21.63
CA LEU A 12 34.15 -19.58 -22.08
C LEU A 12 33.57 -20.94 -21.67
N ALA A 13 32.52 -20.94 -20.85
CA ALA A 13 31.70 -22.11 -20.58
C ALA A 13 30.45 -22.09 -21.47
N PRO A 14 30.10 -23.18 -22.17
CA PRO A 14 28.84 -23.27 -22.90
C PRO A 14 27.68 -23.57 -21.94
N VAL A 15 26.68 -22.69 -21.93
CA VAL A 15 25.39 -22.94 -21.25
C VAL A 15 24.51 -23.75 -22.20
N LEU A 16 24.29 -25.02 -21.90
CA LEU A 16 23.26 -25.85 -22.52
C LEU A 16 21.88 -25.28 -22.15
N PHE A 17 21.12 -24.83 -23.16
CA PHE A 17 19.69 -24.58 -23.03
C PHE A 17 18.95 -25.92 -23.10
N LEU A 18 18.41 -26.37 -21.97
CA LEU A 18 17.45 -27.48 -21.92
C LEU A 18 16.04 -26.87 -21.89
N ALA A 19 15.38 -26.85 -23.05
CA ALA A 19 14.00 -26.43 -23.18
C ALA A 19 13.08 -27.62 -22.87
N CYS A 20 12.49 -27.66 -21.67
CA CYS A 20 11.35 -28.54 -21.38
C CYS A 20 10.06 -27.82 -21.78
N GLN A 21 9.46 -28.26 -22.88
CA GLN A 21 8.05 -28.05 -23.20
C GLN A 21 7.21 -29.11 -22.48
N SER A 22 6.22 -28.68 -21.70
CA SER A 22 5.08 -29.53 -21.30
C SER A 22 3.80 -28.75 -21.56
N ALA A 23 2.96 -29.34 -22.40
CA ALA A 23 1.67 -28.85 -22.88
C ALA A 23 0.53 -29.13 -21.85
N PRO A 24 -0.71 -28.67 -22.12
CA PRO A 24 -1.75 -28.33 -21.12
C PRO A 24 -2.82 -29.41 -20.89
N ALA A 25 -3.65 -29.23 -19.86
CA ALA A 25 -5.04 -29.75 -19.73
C ALA A 25 -5.72 -29.06 -18.52
N SER A 26 -6.73 -28.20 -18.68
CA SER A 26 -8.16 -28.46 -18.93
C SER A 26 -9.03 -28.44 -17.65
N ALA A 27 -9.65 -27.27 -17.42
CA ALA A 27 -11.10 -27.02 -17.21
C ALA A 27 -11.83 -27.65 -15.96
N PRO A 28 -13.13 -27.34 -15.74
CA PRO A 28 -13.57 -26.48 -14.64
C PRO A 28 -14.57 -27.16 -13.67
N GLY A 29 -14.82 -26.55 -12.51
CA GLY A 29 -15.91 -26.94 -11.60
C GLY A 29 -16.25 -25.74 -10.71
N ALA A 30 -17.38 -25.08 -10.96
CA ALA A 30 -18.70 -25.39 -10.41
C ALA A 30 -18.99 -24.50 -9.19
N GLU A 31 -19.77 -23.45 -9.45
CA GLU A 31 -20.49 -22.65 -8.45
C GLU A 31 -21.49 -23.52 -7.66
N PRO A 32 -21.80 -23.12 -6.42
CA PRO A 32 -23.15 -23.31 -5.93
C PRO A 32 -23.82 -22.00 -5.48
N SER A 33 -24.85 -21.64 -6.25
CA SER A 33 -26.18 -21.14 -5.87
C SER A 33 -26.37 -20.47 -4.50
N ALA A 34 -26.76 -19.20 -4.57
CA ALA A 34 -27.32 -18.40 -3.50
C ALA A 34 -28.72 -18.88 -3.07
N VAL A 35 -28.98 -18.86 -1.76
CA VAL A 35 -30.29 -19.08 -1.13
C VAL A 35 -30.91 -17.71 -0.81
N PRO A 36 -32.21 -17.47 -1.09
CA PRO A 36 -32.86 -16.21 -0.74
C PRO A 36 -33.32 -16.21 0.72
N VAL A 37 -32.85 -15.24 1.52
CA VAL A 37 -33.36 -14.99 2.87
C VAL A 37 -34.54 -14.03 2.78
N LYS A 38 -35.71 -14.55 3.14
CA LYS A 38 -36.99 -13.85 3.19
C LYS A 38 -37.04 -12.96 4.43
N GLY A 39 -37.32 -11.68 4.22
CA GLY A 39 -37.48 -10.69 5.27
C GLY A 39 -38.73 -10.90 6.12
N THR A 40 -38.61 -10.55 7.40
CA THR A 40 -39.72 -10.25 8.31
C THR A 40 -39.38 -8.97 9.04
N GLY A 41 -40.11 -7.91 8.69
CA GLY A 41 -40.11 -6.67 9.43
C GLY A 41 -40.78 -6.85 10.78
N VAL A 42 -40.31 -6.08 11.75
CA VAL A 42 -41.09 -5.71 12.93
C VAL A 42 -40.91 -4.21 13.12
N ALA A 43 -42.02 -3.50 12.91
CA ALA A 43 -42.19 -2.12 13.32
C ALA A 43 -42.06 -2.02 14.83
N SER A 44 -41.28 -1.05 15.32
CA SER A 44 -41.35 -0.63 16.72
C SER A 44 -41.71 0.84 16.76
N GLN A 45 -42.79 1.11 17.48
CA GLN A 45 -43.51 2.36 17.55
C GLN A 45 -42.79 3.39 18.43
N ALA A 46 -43.13 4.64 18.13
CA ALA A 46 -42.78 5.84 18.84
C ALA A 46 -43.14 5.78 20.34
N ALA A 47 -42.26 6.35 21.15
CA ALA A 47 -42.61 6.94 22.42
C ALA A 47 -41.89 8.29 22.54
N ALA A 48 -42.67 9.37 22.53
CA ALA A 48 -42.21 10.71 22.84
C ALA A 48 -41.96 10.84 24.36
N PRO A 49 -41.02 11.71 24.76
CA PRO A 49 -41.17 12.44 26.00
C PRO A 49 -41.04 13.95 25.80
N THR A 50 -42.12 14.63 26.17
CA THR A 50 -42.18 15.84 27.01
C THR A 50 -40.94 16.74 27.07
N GLN A 51 -41.08 17.95 26.51
CA GLN A 51 -40.20 19.09 26.79
C GLN A 51 -40.63 19.80 28.08
N ALA A 52 -39.63 20.23 28.87
CA ALA A 52 -39.71 21.35 29.80
C ALA A 52 -38.42 22.20 29.66
N PRO A 53 -38.47 23.51 29.95
CA PRO A 53 -37.53 24.49 29.40
C PRO A 53 -36.38 24.86 30.35
N GLY A 54 -35.27 25.31 29.76
CA GLY A 54 -34.42 26.38 30.29
C GLY A 54 -33.24 25.98 31.18
N ALA A 55 -32.05 25.87 30.58
CA ALA A 55 -30.78 26.24 31.20
C ALA A 55 -29.79 26.64 30.11
N GLU A 56 -29.06 27.73 30.37
CA GLU A 56 -28.12 28.44 29.50
C GLU A 56 -27.11 27.53 28.79
N GLU A 57 -27.07 27.60 27.44
CA GLU A 57 -25.98 27.02 26.66
C GLU A 57 -24.72 27.89 26.84
N ALA A 58 -23.79 27.38 27.64
CA ALA A 58 -22.39 27.69 27.49
C ALA A 58 -21.97 27.22 26.08
N GLY A 59 -21.54 28.17 25.24
CA GLY A 59 -21.05 27.90 23.89
C GLY A 59 -19.89 26.92 23.90
N VAL A 60 -20.20 25.64 23.71
CA VAL A 60 -19.23 24.61 23.37
C VAL A 60 -18.85 24.86 21.92
N ALA A 61 -17.65 25.41 21.71
CA ALA A 61 -17.05 25.47 20.38
C ALA A 61 -17.10 24.05 19.78
N ALA A 62 -17.86 23.89 18.69
CA ALA A 62 -17.90 22.65 17.95
C ALA A 62 -16.46 22.22 17.62
N PRO A 63 -16.06 20.96 17.85
CA PRO A 63 -14.75 20.50 17.42
C PRO A 63 -14.67 20.70 15.90
N ASP A 64 -13.65 21.45 15.49
CA ASP A 64 -13.34 21.77 14.11
C ASP A 64 -13.37 20.49 13.27
N SER A 65 -14.31 20.40 12.33
CA SER A 65 -14.62 19.17 11.58
C SER A 65 -13.44 18.65 10.75
N ALA A 66 -12.41 19.47 10.55
CA ALA A 66 -11.19 19.10 9.83
C ALA A 66 -10.39 17.98 10.53
N ALA A 67 -10.52 17.80 11.85
CA ALA A 67 -9.85 16.71 12.56
C ALA A 67 -10.52 15.34 12.34
N ALA A 68 -11.78 15.30 11.87
CA ALA A 68 -12.52 14.05 11.69
C ALA A 68 -12.04 13.25 10.47
N ASP A 69 -11.46 13.93 9.47
CA ASP A 69 -11.08 13.31 8.20
C ASP A 69 -9.62 12.85 8.16
N TYR A 70 -8.88 12.95 9.26
CA TYR A 70 -7.49 12.50 9.35
C TYR A 70 -7.31 11.50 10.49
N ALA A 71 -6.45 10.50 10.24
CA ALA A 71 -6.03 9.54 11.25
C ALA A 71 -4.51 9.53 11.36
N THR A 72 -4.03 9.41 12.60
CA THR A 72 -2.61 9.18 12.86
C THR A 72 -2.29 7.70 12.67
N TYR A 73 -1.39 7.39 11.75
CA TYR A 73 -0.86 6.04 11.53
C TYR A 73 0.65 6.00 11.62
N PHE A 74 1.17 4.78 11.78
CA PHE A 74 2.59 4.48 11.75
C PHE A 74 2.88 3.70 10.48
N VAL A 75 3.70 4.25 9.60
CA VAL A 75 4.04 3.68 8.29
C VAL A 75 5.45 3.13 8.36
N VAL A 76 5.65 1.88 7.96
CA VAL A 76 6.98 1.27 7.90
C VAL A 76 7.46 1.23 6.46
N VAL A 77 8.59 1.88 6.19
CA VAL A 77 9.20 2.03 4.87
C VAL A 77 10.49 1.22 4.83
N ALA A 78 10.63 0.32 3.86
CA ALA A 78 11.83 -0.49 3.70
C ALA A 78 12.95 0.27 3.00
N ASP A 79 12.61 1.05 1.97
CA ASP A 79 13.56 1.87 1.22
C ASP A 79 12.83 3.00 0.47
N THR A 80 13.59 3.97 -0.01
CA THR A 80 13.10 5.10 -0.80
C THR A 80 13.98 5.34 -2.01
N GLY A 81 13.42 5.91 -3.07
CA GLY A 81 14.22 6.23 -4.25
C GLY A 81 13.42 6.81 -5.40
N ARG A 82 14.11 6.97 -6.52
CA ARG A 82 13.53 7.51 -7.77
C ARG A 82 13.38 6.46 -8.87
N SER A 83 13.91 5.26 -8.66
CA SER A 83 13.84 4.16 -9.62
C SER A 83 12.71 3.21 -9.24
N TYR A 84 11.59 3.30 -9.95
CA TYR A 84 10.48 2.37 -9.77
C TYR A 84 10.92 0.91 -10.00
N PRO A 85 11.70 0.56 -11.05
CA PRO A 85 12.14 -0.82 -11.25
C PRO A 85 13.00 -1.37 -10.10
N ALA A 86 13.87 -0.54 -9.51
CA ALA A 86 14.70 -0.95 -8.38
C ALA A 86 13.85 -1.26 -7.14
N LEU A 87 12.97 -0.33 -6.77
CA LEU A 87 12.06 -0.53 -5.63
C LEU A 87 11.08 -1.69 -5.86
N ARG A 88 10.61 -1.88 -7.11
CA ARG A 88 9.75 -3.01 -7.47
C ARG A 88 10.46 -4.34 -7.31
N SER A 89 11.72 -4.43 -7.72
CA SER A 89 12.54 -5.64 -7.54
C SER A 89 12.70 -5.98 -6.05
N GLN A 90 13.02 -4.98 -5.23
CA GLN A 90 13.13 -5.13 -3.78
C GLN A 90 11.79 -5.54 -3.15
N MET A 91 10.68 -4.92 -3.56
CA MET A 91 9.33 -5.27 -3.13
C MET A 91 9.03 -6.76 -3.37
N LEU A 92 9.33 -7.26 -4.57
CA LEU A 92 9.16 -8.68 -4.90
C LEU A 92 10.07 -9.58 -4.06
N GLY A 93 11.28 -9.13 -3.74
CA GLY A 93 12.19 -9.82 -2.82
C GLY A 93 11.62 -9.95 -1.41
N LEU A 94 11.17 -8.83 -0.83
CA LEU A 94 10.55 -8.80 0.51
C LEU A 94 9.27 -9.64 0.56
N SER A 95 8.44 -9.58 -0.48
CA SER A 95 7.22 -10.38 -0.57
C SER A 95 7.53 -11.87 -0.48
N ARG A 96 8.55 -12.36 -1.19
CA ARG A 96 8.98 -13.76 -1.10
C ARG A 96 9.62 -14.10 0.24
N GLN A 97 10.49 -13.24 0.76
CA GLN A 97 11.24 -13.51 1.98
C GLN A 97 10.35 -13.54 3.23
N PHE A 98 9.38 -12.62 3.32
CA PHE A 98 8.53 -12.44 4.50
C PHE A 98 7.08 -12.88 4.27
N THR A 99 6.76 -13.42 3.09
CA THR A 99 5.40 -13.81 2.70
C THR A 99 4.41 -12.65 2.84
N LEU A 100 4.86 -11.43 2.54
CA LEU A 100 4.03 -10.24 2.62
C LEU A 100 3.20 -10.09 1.33
N PRO A 101 1.89 -9.86 1.42
CA PRO A 101 1.06 -9.58 0.26
C PRO A 101 1.47 -8.27 -0.40
N ILE A 102 1.27 -8.16 -1.71
CA ILE A 102 1.44 -6.90 -2.45
C ILE A 102 0.06 -6.36 -2.76
N ASP A 103 -0.15 -5.08 -2.43
CA ASP A 103 -1.37 -4.36 -2.77
C ASP A 103 -1.00 -3.10 -3.55
N THR A 104 -1.37 -3.06 -4.82
CA THR A 104 -1.13 -1.89 -5.68
C THR A 104 -2.36 -1.00 -5.81
N LEU A 105 -3.51 -1.38 -5.25
CA LEU A 105 -4.81 -0.74 -5.48
C LEU A 105 -5.12 -0.54 -6.98
N GLY A 106 -4.77 -1.51 -7.81
CA GLY A 106 -4.94 -1.42 -9.27
C GLY A 106 -3.96 -0.46 -9.97
N ARG A 107 -3.12 0.28 -9.23
CA ARG A 107 -2.14 1.20 -9.81
C ARG A 107 -0.98 0.47 -10.47
N TYR A 108 -0.37 1.14 -11.45
CA TYR A 108 0.85 0.72 -12.14
C TYR A 108 1.76 1.91 -12.42
N PHE A 109 3.02 1.64 -12.75
CA PHE A 109 3.94 2.69 -13.19
C PHE A 109 3.78 2.95 -14.67
N ASN A 110 3.36 4.16 -15.02
CA ASN A 110 3.27 4.63 -16.39
C ASN A 110 4.62 5.26 -16.76
N ALA A 111 5.38 4.60 -17.65
CA ALA A 111 6.71 5.04 -18.05
C ALA A 111 6.69 6.34 -18.87
N GLN A 112 5.61 6.58 -19.63
CA GLN A 112 5.42 7.80 -20.42
C GLN A 112 5.23 9.03 -19.54
N LYS A 113 4.42 8.89 -18.47
CA LYS A 113 4.19 9.94 -17.46
C LYS A 113 5.25 9.95 -16.34
N ASN A 114 6.13 8.94 -16.31
CA ASN A 114 7.14 8.72 -15.27
C ASN A 114 6.55 8.76 -13.84
N ARG A 115 5.35 8.18 -13.65
CA ARG A 115 4.63 8.22 -12.37
C ARG A 115 3.75 6.99 -12.15
N ILE A 116 3.41 6.71 -10.89
CA ILE A 116 2.46 5.66 -10.52
C ILE A 116 1.05 6.22 -10.75
N VAL A 117 0.22 5.50 -11.48
CA VAL A 117 -1.14 5.92 -11.85
C VAL A 117 -2.11 4.75 -11.81
N VAL A 118 -3.38 5.09 -11.68
CA VAL A 118 -4.53 4.25 -12.02
C VAL A 118 -4.65 4.18 -13.55
N PRO A 119 -5.16 3.06 -14.13
CA PRO A 119 -5.50 3.00 -15.55
C PRO A 119 -6.37 4.18 -16.02
N GLU A 120 -6.15 4.63 -17.26
CA GLU A 120 -6.95 5.74 -17.84
C GLU A 120 -8.38 5.30 -18.21
N ASN A 121 -8.63 3.99 -18.24
CA ASN A 121 -9.92 3.39 -18.50
C ASN A 121 -10.51 2.72 -17.26
N ASP A 122 -10.10 3.16 -16.07
CA ASP A 122 -10.69 2.70 -14.82
C ASP A 122 -12.18 3.07 -14.78
N ALA A 123 -13.00 2.23 -14.14
CA ALA A 123 -14.44 2.47 -14.06
C ALA A 123 -14.77 3.66 -13.15
N ASP A 124 -13.84 4.00 -12.24
CA ASP A 124 -13.89 5.20 -11.43
C ASP A 124 -13.13 6.34 -12.13
N ASP A 125 -13.86 7.08 -12.96
CA ASP A 125 -13.34 8.17 -13.80
C ASP A 125 -12.57 9.25 -13.01
N MET A 126 -12.84 9.41 -11.71
CA MET A 126 -12.23 10.47 -10.89
C MET A 126 -10.71 10.33 -10.80
N TYR A 127 -10.20 9.11 -10.66
CA TYR A 127 -8.77 8.85 -10.52
C TYR A 127 -8.13 8.28 -11.78
N ALA A 128 -8.88 8.15 -12.87
CA ALA A 128 -8.38 7.60 -14.12
C ALA A 128 -7.11 8.36 -14.58
N GLY A 129 -6.00 7.63 -14.71
CA GLY A 129 -4.72 8.22 -15.08
C GLY A 129 -4.00 9.02 -13.99
N GLU A 130 -4.58 9.17 -12.79
CA GLU A 130 -4.03 9.88 -11.63
C GLU A 130 -3.52 8.94 -10.53
N TYR A 131 -2.92 9.49 -9.48
CA TYR A 131 -2.44 8.76 -8.30
C TYR A 131 -3.37 8.98 -7.11
N TYR A 132 -3.52 7.96 -6.28
CA TYR A 132 -4.05 8.11 -4.92
C TYR A 132 -3.30 7.18 -3.95
N PRO A 133 -3.09 7.57 -2.67
CA PRO A 133 -2.35 6.77 -1.71
C PRO A 133 -3.18 5.66 -1.06
N ARG A 134 -2.51 4.70 -0.42
CA ARG A 134 -3.15 3.86 0.61
C ARG A 134 -3.40 4.68 1.87
N ARG A 135 -4.60 4.54 2.44
CA ARG A 135 -5.04 5.37 3.57
C ARG A 135 -5.48 4.57 4.79
N PHE A 136 -5.54 3.24 4.68
CA PHE A 136 -6.03 2.38 5.75
C PHE A 136 -4.96 1.38 6.22
N PRO A 137 -5.02 0.95 7.50
CA PRO A 137 -4.10 -0.02 8.05
C PRO A 137 -4.06 -1.31 7.22
N SER A 138 -2.85 -1.79 6.95
CA SER A 138 -2.63 -3.03 6.20
C SER A 138 -1.19 -3.51 6.38
N HIS A 139 -1.00 -4.84 6.28
CA HIS A 139 0.31 -5.50 6.30
C HIS A 139 0.76 -5.88 4.90
N SER A 140 0.51 -5.03 3.91
CA SER A 140 0.85 -5.26 2.51
C SER A 140 1.94 -4.30 2.03
N LEU A 141 2.75 -4.83 1.11
CA LEU A 141 3.75 -4.10 0.37
C LEU A 141 3.10 -3.26 -0.72
N SER A 142 3.54 -2.02 -0.87
CA SER A 142 3.19 -1.18 -2.01
C SER A 142 4.30 -0.18 -2.33
N LEU A 143 4.25 0.36 -3.55
CA LEU A 143 5.05 1.51 -3.95
C LEU A 143 4.15 2.74 -3.91
N GLU A 144 4.54 3.71 -3.08
CA GLU A 144 3.79 4.93 -2.83
C GLU A 144 4.71 6.13 -3.00
N TYR A 145 4.15 7.35 -2.96
CA TYR A 145 4.97 8.53 -2.80
C TYR A 145 5.17 8.88 -1.32
N LEU A 146 6.41 9.20 -0.96
CA LEU A 146 6.79 9.45 0.43
C LEU A 146 6.12 10.70 1.01
N ASN A 147 5.80 11.68 0.18
CA ASN A 147 5.10 12.91 0.57
C ASN A 147 3.66 12.67 1.04
N GLU A 148 3.08 11.50 0.79
CA GLU A 148 1.76 11.12 1.30
C GLU A 148 1.80 10.79 2.81
N TYR A 149 3.00 10.52 3.35
CA TYR A 149 3.20 10.12 4.74
C TYR A 149 4.12 11.06 5.51
N GLN A 150 4.90 11.90 4.80
CA GLN A 150 5.76 12.92 5.41
C GLN A 150 5.71 14.24 4.62
N ASP A 151 5.39 15.34 5.28
CA ASP A 151 5.24 16.65 4.61
C ASP A 151 6.54 17.20 4.00
N ARG A 152 7.70 16.69 4.45
CA ARG A 152 9.04 17.20 4.07
C ARG A 152 9.76 16.35 3.03
N ALA A 153 9.08 15.40 2.39
CA ALA A 153 9.67 14.71 1.25
C ALA A 153 9.79 15.69 0.08
N GLY A 154 11.03 15.97 -0.35
CA GLY A 154 11.26 16.70 -1.60
C GLY A 154 10.71 15.92 -2.81
N ALA A 155 10.85 16.52 -4.01
CA ALA A 155 10.47 15.99 -5.34
C ALA A 155 10.18 14.48 -5.40
N PRO A 156 9.09 14.06 -6.10
CA PRO A 156 8.32 12.83 -5.82
C PRO A 156 9.22 11.62 -5.58
N THR A 157 9.55 11.43 -4.31
CA THR A 157 10.39 10.33 -3.86
C THR A 157 9.47 9.15 -3.62
N MET A 158 9.70 8.05 -4.31
CA MET A 158 8.92 6.83 -4.10
C MET A 158 9.41 6.13 -2.83
N ALA A 159 8.47 5.52 -2.11
CA ALA A 159 8.71 4.74 -0.91
C ALA A 159 8.22 3.30 -1.14
N LEU A 160 9.03 2.33 -0.72
CA LEU A 160 8.60 0.95 -0.56
C LEU A 160 7.96 0.78 0.82
N VAL A 161 6.64 0.96 0.88
CA VAL A 161 5.87 0.83 2.11
C VAL A 161 5.60 -0.65 2.38
N THR A 162 5.90 -1.11 3.58
CA THR A 162 5.71 -2.51 4.02
C THR A 162 4.45 -2.71 4.87
N GLY A 163 3.88 -1.62 5.38
CA GLY A 163 2.60 -1.62 6.06
C GLY A 163 2.24 -0.27 6.66
N ILE A 164 0.95 -0.10 6.93
CA ILE A 164 0.36 1.02 7.65
C ILE A 164 -0.28 0.45 8.91
N TYR A 165 0.04 1.00 10.06
CA TYR A 165 -0.33 0.45 11.35
C TYR A 165 -1.05 1.51 12.19
N GLU A 166 -2.15 1.10 12.82
CA GLU A 166 -2.87 1.94 13.78
C GLU A 166 -2.06 2.10 15.09
N LYS A 167 -1.45 1.02 15.56
CA LYS A 167 -0.69 0.98 16.81
C LYS A 167 0.81 1.07 16.55
N GLU A 168 1.48 1.96 17.27
CA GLU A 168 2.93 2.14 17.17
C GLU A 168 3.70 0.85 17.43
N ALA A 169 3.31 0.10 18.47
CA ALA A 169 3.95 -1.16 18.85
C ALA A 169 3.90 -2.22 17.72
N SER A 170 2.85 -2.20 16.90
CA SER A 170 2.74 -3.10 15.74
C SER A 170 3.73 -2.70 14.64
N ALA A 171 3.89 -1.40 14.39
CA ALA A 171 4.92 -0.89 13.48
C ALA A 171 6.34 -1.17 13.99
N ASP A 172 6.59 -1.03 15.29
CA ASP A 172 7.89 -1.35 15.90
C ASP A 172 8.22 -2.84 15.76
N SER A 173 7.22 -3.71 15.93
CA SER A 173 7.37 -5.14 15.72
C SER A 173 7.78 -5.46 14.28
N ALA A 174 7.12 -4.84 13.30
CA ALA A 174 7.46 -4.99 11.89
C ALA A 174 8.86 -4.44 11.57
N LEU A 175 9.19 -3.25 12.09
CA LEU A 175 10.49 -2.62 11.93
C LEU A 175 11.62 -3.50 12.49
N ALA A 176 11.43 -4.11 13.66
CA ALA A 176 12.42 -4.99 14.28
C ALA A 176 12.67 -6.28 13.47
N VAL A 177 11.66 -6.81 12.79
CA VAL A 177 11.80 -7.98 11.91
C VAL A 177 12.51 -7.58 10.61
N LEU A 178 12.05 -6.53 9.95
CA LEU A 178 12.58 -6.05 8.67
C LEU A 178 14.02 -5.52 8.81
N GLY A 179 14.31 -4.84 9.93
CA GLY A 179 15.63 -4.27 10.25
C GLY A 179 16.77 -5.29 10.40
N LYS A 180 16.43 -6.59 10.48
CA LYS A 180 17.39 -7.70 10.44
C LYS A 180 17.86 -8.01 9.02
N ALA A 181 17.01 -7.78 8.02
CA ALA A 181 17.32 -8.03 6.61
C ALA A 181 17.89 -6.80 5.91
N ASP A 182 17.43 -5.60 6.28
CA ASP A 182 17.85 -4.35 5.67
C ASP A 182 18.06 -3.27 6.74
N LYS A 183 19.10 -2.45 6.59
CA LYS A 183 19.40 -1.35 7.52
C LYS A 183 18.75 -0.03 7.13
N GLY A 184 18.20 0.06 5.92
CA GLY A 184 17.49 1.24 5.42
C GLY A 184 16.05 1.38 5.92
N VAL A 185 15.53 0.40 6.67
CA VAL A 185 14.13 0.39 7.12
C VAL A 185 13.89 1.43 8.21
N PHE A 186 12.83 2.21 8.07
CA PHE A 186 12.43 3.21 9.07
C PHE A 186 10.91 3.27 9.24
N LYS A 187 10.48 3.91 10.34
CA LYS A 187 9.08 4.15 10.68
C LYS A 187 8.79 5.65 10.60
N VAL A 188 7.63 6.01 10.07
CA VAL A 188 7.10 7.38 10.03
C VAL A 188 5.78 7.43 10.79
N LYS A 189 5.61 8.43 11.65
CA LYS A 189 4.29 8.79 12.20
C LYS A 189 3.63 9.76 11.21
N ALA A 190 2.58 9.34 10.56
CA ALA A 190 1.92 10.06 9.47
C ALA A 190 0.52 10.50 9.89
N ASN A 191 0.12 11.70 9.47
CA ASN A 191 -1.26 12.17 9.56
C ASN A 191 -1.96 11.96 8.20
N VAL A 192 -2.70 10.87 8.08
CA VAL A 192 -3.23 10.37 6.80
C VAL A 192 -4.68 10.78 6.64
N TYR A 193 -5.04 11.32 5.48
CA TYR A 193 -6.43 11.64 5.15
C TYR A 193 -7.25 10.34 5.01
N VAL A 194 -8.25 10.15 5.86
CA VAL A 194 -9.17 8.99 5.87
C VAL A 194 -10.61 9.37 5.51
N GLY A 195 -10.86 10.66 5.25
CA GLY A 195 -12.15 11.13 4.75
C GLY A 195 -12.52 10.50 3.41
N CYS A 196 -13.74 10.77 2.95
CA CYS A 196 -14.20 10.19 1.71
C CYS A 196 -13.48 10.82 0.50
N MET A 197 -12.94 9.96 -0.36
CA MET A 197 -12.43 10.33 -1.67
C MET A 197 -13.59 10.22 -2.65
N HIS A 198 -14.15 11.36 -3.08
CA HIS A 198 -15.21 11.45 -4.10
C HIS A 198 -14.93 12.59 -5.07
#